data_AF-A0A0C2NCH4-F1
#
_entry.id   AF-A0A0C2NCH4-F1
#
_cell.length_a   1.000
_cell.length_b   1.000
_cell.length_c   1.000
_cell.angle_alpha   90.00
_cell.angle_beta   90.00
_cell.angle_gamma   90.00
#
_symmetry.space_group_name_H-M   'P 1'
#
loop_
_entity.id
_entity.type
_entity.pdbx_description
1 polymer ?
#
loop_
_entity_poly.entity_id
_entity_poly.type
_entity_poly.pdbx_seq_one_letter_code
_entity_poly.pdbx_strand_id
1 'polypeptide(L)'
;MTLLEKLNKQKQRAKEFKKDIPFNALATMMPSDGVPFMAKSDWMPVLVIENMDADTGFKETFLVDADVAQSLPKNKVSSKMMHVLQTQKDEIRFAILSHKPTNTWNRSKLELIQASNDGKVVSVKRDKEASVYGFSIEHDIAPFEIDMVLVEESLEQAFGGDYFIDSLEHYMAKQLLEGEGEYVETPDGVDDKKQVDEKNVEVETSHNDEIEKPKPISLSESDEWDVDDIKLDDEDDFSFDFDDIPEQQAK
;
A
#
# COMPACT_ATOMS: atom_id res chain seq x y z
N MET A 1 -12.97 -27.28 -32.12
CA MET A 1 -13.11 -26.35 -30.99
C MET A 1 -12.17 -25.19 -31.24
N THR A 2 -12.68 -23.97 -31.32
CA THR A 2 -11.91 -22.75 -31.64
C THR A 2 -11.11 -22.25 -30.43
N LEU A 3 -10.16 -21.33 -30.65
CA LEU A 3 -9.42 -20.67 -29.57
C LEU A 3 -10.37 -19.94 -28.59
N LEU A 4 -11.35 -19.22 -29.13
CA LEU A 4 -12.37 -18.52 -28.34
C LEU A 4 -13.20 -19.48 -27.47
N GLU A 5 -13.55 -20.66 -27.98
CA GLU A 5 -14.27 -21.68 -27.20
C GLU A 5 -13.42 -22.28 -26.08
N LYS A 6 -12.10 -22.41 -26.28
CA LYS A 6 -11.18 -22.85 -25.21
C LYS A 6 -11.05 -21.79 -24.12
N LEU A 7 -10.87 -20.53 -24.50
CA LEU A 7 -10.75 -19.41 -23.56
C LEU A 7 -12.05 -19.19 -22.76
N ASN A 8 -13.21 -19.26 -23.41
CA ASN A 8 -14.51 -19.16 -22.73
C ASN A 8 -14.73 -20.29 -21.72
N LYS A 9 -14.26 -21.51 -22.01
CA LYS A 9 -14.29 -22.63 -21.05
C LYS A 9 -13.32 -22.44 -19.88
N GLN A 10 -12.23 -21.71 -20.09
CA GLN A 10 -11.23 -21.43 -19.06
C GLN A 10 -11.59 -20.21 -18.20
N LYS A 11 -12.49 -19.32 -18.66
CA LYS A 11 -12.85 -18.08 -17.98
C LYS A 11 -13.24 -18.25 -16.50
N GLN A 12 -14.01 -19.29 -16.15
CA GLN A 12 -14.36 -19.56 -14.75
C GLN A 12 -13.17 -20.05 -13.93
N ARG A 13 -12.35 -20.96 -14.48
CA ARG A 13 -11.15 -21.45 -13.82
C ARG A 13 -10.10 -20.36 -13.64
N ALA A 14 -9.96 -19.46 -14.61
CA ALA A 14 -9.04 -18.32 -14.54
C ALA A 14 -9.38 -17.37 -13.36
N LYS A 15 -10.65 -17.26 -12.97
CA LYS A 15 -11.04 -16.49 -11.77
C LYS A 15 -10.60 -17.17 -10.48
N GLU A 16 -10.58 -18.50 -10.45
CA GLU A 16 -10.12 -19.31 -9.31
C GLU A 16 -8.59 -19.28 -9.13
N PHE A 17 -7.85 -18.75 -10.10
CA PHE A 17 -6.39 -18.55 -10.00
C PHE A 17 -5.99 -17.23 -9.33
N LYS A 18 -6.92 -16.28 -9.11
CA LYS A 18 -6.60 -15.08 -8.32
C LYS A 18 -6.56 -15.47 -6.86
N LYS A 19 -5.37 -15.45 -6.25
CA LYS A 19 -5.21 -15.62 -4.80
C LYS A 19 -5.94 -14.49 -4.07
N ASP A 20 -6.62 -14.81 -2.99
CA ASP A 20 -7.27 -13.82 -2.14
C ASP A 20 -6.21 -12.88 -1.54
N ILE A 21 -6.55 -11.61 -1.42
CA ILE A 21 -5.65 -10.61 -0.82
C ILE A 21 -5.59 -10.86 0.69
N PRO A 22 -4.42 -11.12 1.29
CA PRO A 22 -4.30 -11.26 2.74
C PRO A 22 -4.82 -10.01 3.45
N PHE A 23 -5.48 -10.18 4.59
CA PHE A 23 -6.08 -9.04 5.30
C PHE A 23 -5.02 -8.02 5.74
N ASN A 24 -3.81 -8.45 6.11
CA ASN A 24 -2.66 -7.56 6.39
C ASN A 24 -2.35 -6.63 5.21
N ALA A 25 -2.22 -7.21 4.01
CA ALA A 25 -1.98 -6.46 2.78
C ALA A 25 -3.16 -5.56 2.45
N LEU A 26 -4.40 -6.07 2.54
CA LEU A 26 -5.60 -5.30 2.31
C LEU A 26 -5.66 -4.10 3.26
N ALA A 27 -5.49 -4.30 4.56
CA ALA A 27 -5.56 -3.26 5.58
C ALA A 27 -4.56 -2.11 5.34
N THR A 28 -3.45 -2.35 4.63
CA THR A 28 -2.45 -1.30 4.31
C THR A 28 -2.66 -0.60 2.96
N MET A 29 -3.65 -1.05 2.16
CA MET A 29 -4.03 -0.40 0.90
C MET A 29 -4.92 0.83 1.13
N MET A 30 -4.87 1.76 0.18
CA MET A 30 -5.84 2.85 0.12
C MET A 30 -7.25 2.32 -0.12
N PRO A 31 -8.29 3.01 0.40
CA PRO A 31 -9.67 2.81 -0.05
C PRO A 31 -9.79 2.77 -1.58
N SER A 32 -10.82 2.09 -2.07
CA SER A 32 -11.09 2.03 -3.52
C SER A 32 -11.37 3.42 -4.09
N ASP A 33 -11.17 3.56 -5.41
CA ASP A 33 -11.38 4.84 -6.09
C ASP A 33 -12.80 5.36 -5.87
N GLY A 34 -12.92 6.65 -5.59
CA GLY A 34 -14.19 7.33 -5.31
C GLY A 34 -14.83 6.98 -3.95
N VAL A 35 -14.21 6.13 -3.11
CA VAL A 35 -14.72 5.84 -1.77
C VAL A 35 -14.33 6.99 -0.81
N PRO A 36 -15.29 7.68 -0.20
CA PRO A 36 -15.01 8.74 0.75
C PRO A 36 -14.52 8.20 2.09
N PHE A 37 -13.52 8.85 2.68
CA PHE A 37 -12.98 8.51 3.98
C PHE A 37 -12.52 9.76 4.77
N MET A 38 -12.39 9.58 6.08
CA MET A 38 -11.71 10.48 7.01
C MET A 38 -10.39 9.86 7.44
N ALA A 39 -9.37 10.68 7.65
CA ALA A 39 -8.08 10.23 8.16
C ALA A 39 -7.70 10.88 9.48
N LYS A 40 -7.05 10.11 10.35
CA LYS A 40 -6.30 10.58 11.52
C LYS A 40 -4.83 10.46 11.20
N SER A 41 -4.18 11.60 10.97
CA SER A 41 -2.75 11.64 10.73
C SER A 41 -1.96 11.40 12.01
N ASP A 42 -0.74 10.89 11.85
CA ASP A 42 0.27 10.79 12.90
C ASP A 42 -0.24 10.10 14.17
N TRP A 43 -0.98 8.99 14.00
CA TRP A 43 -1.64 8.32 15.12
C TRP A 43 -0.61 7.70 16.06
N MET A 44 0.34 6.92 15.53
CA MET A 44 1.45 6.39 16.32
C MET A 44 2.68 6.03 15.48
N PRO A 45 3.90 6.22 16.02
CA PRO A 45 5.10 5.67 15.41
C PRO A 45 5.13 4.15 15.57
N VAL A 46 5.58 3.45 14.53
CA VAL A 46 5.71 1.99 14.50
C VAL A 46 7.04 1.57 13.93
N LEU A 47 7.56 0.45 14.41
CA LEU A 47 8.68 -0.25 13.80
C LEU A 47 8.14 -1.34 12.91
N VAL A 48 8.58 -1.37 11.66
CA VAL A 48 8.06 -2.32 10.67
C VAL A 48 9.15 -3.02 9.89
N ILE A 49 8.83 -4.26 9.56
CA ILE A 49 9.51 -5.05 8.54
C ILE A 49 8.51 -5.24 7.40
N GLU A 50 8.95 -4.98 6.18
CA GLU A 50 8.14 -5.18 4.98
C GLU A 50 8.80 -6.24 4.11
N ASN A 51 8.02 -7.21 3.66
CA ASN A 51 8.47 -8.29 2.78
C ASN A 51 7.48 -8.47 1.61
N MET A 52 7.96 -8.89 0.45
CA MET A 52 7.08 -9.31 -0.64
C MET A 52 6.83 -10.80 -0.51
N ASP A 53 5.58 -11.17 -0.36
CA ASP A 53 5.19 -12.57 -0.40
C ASP A 53 5.28 -13.06 -1.86
N ALA A 54 6.22 -13.95 -2.14
CA ALA A 54 6.43 -14.53 -3.46
C ALA A 54 5.22 -15.37 -3.93
N ASP A 55 4.43 -15.89 -3.00
CA ASP A 55 3.25 -16.67 -3.29
C ASP A 55 2.09 -15.79 -3.72
N THR A 56 1.74 -14.77 -2.94
CA THR A 56 0.56 -13.93 -3.21
C THR A 56 0.87 -12.71 -4.07
N GLY A 57 2.13 -12.30 -4.17
CA GLY A 57 2.57 -11.08 -4.84
C GLY A 57 2.26 -9.80 -4.05
N PHE A 58 1.73 -9.91 -2.84
CA PHE A 58 1.42 -8.77 -1.99
C PHE A 58 2.53 -8.48 -1.00
N LYS A 59 2.68 -7.20 -0.66
CA LYS A 59 3.57 -6.77 0.41
C LYS A 59 2.95 -7.09 1.76
N GLU A 60 3.62 -7.91 2.54
CA GLU A 60 3.32 -8.14 3.95
C GLU A 60 4.04 -7.10 4.81
N THR A 61 3.34 -6.60 5.82
CA THR A 61 3.88 -5.62 6.77
C THR A 61 3.77 -6.17 8.19
N PHE A 62 4.92 -6.38 8.82
CA PHE A 62 5.04 -6.87 10.19
C PHE A 62 5.29 -5.69 11.12
N LEU A 63 4.53 -5.61 12.22
CA LEU A 63 4.85 -4.72 13.32
C LEU A 63 5.89 -5.38 14.23
N VAL A 64 6.83 -4.61 14.74
CA VAL A 64 7.95 -5.14 15.54
C VAL A 64 7.94 -4.49 16.92
N ASP A 65 7.99 -5.32 17.96
CA ASP A 65 8.21 -4.83 19.31
C ASP A 65 9.58 -4.16 19.44
N ALA A 66 9.64 -3.06 20.19
CA ALA A 66 10.85 -2.24 20.31
C ALA A 66 12.02 -2.96 20.99
N ASP A 67 11.75 -3.89 21.92
CA ASP A 67 12.79 -4.66 22.59
C ASP A 67 13.36 -5.73 21.64
N VAL A 68 12.52 -6.31 20.79
CA VAL A 68 12.95 -7.28 19.77
C VAL A 68 13.74 -6.59 18.66
N ALA A 69 13.27 -5.42 18.20
CA ALA A 69 13.92 -4.67 17.13
C ALA A 69 15.39 -4.32 17.42
N GLN A 70 15.76 -4.15 18.69
CA GLN A 70 17.16 -3.90 19.10
C GLN A 70 18.10 -5.05 18.74
N SER A 71 17.57 -6.26 18.64
CA SER A 71 18.31 -7.48 18.35
C SER A 71 18.29 -7.85 16.86
N LEU A 72 17.49 -7.14 16.04
CA LEU A 72 17.38 -7.37 14.61
C LEU A 72 18.34 -6.47 13.81
N PRO A 73 18.67 -6.85 12.55
CA PRO A 73 19.49 -6.00 11.69
C PRO A 73 18.82 -4.64 11.44
N LYS A 74 19.50 -3.54 11.82
CA LYS A 74 18.93 -2.18 11.76
C LYS A 74 18.54 -1.72 10.36
N ASN A 75 19.20 -2.23 9.32
CA ASN A 75 18.87 -1.94 7.92
C ASN A 75 17.60 -2.67 7.44
N LYS A 76 17.05 -3.59 8.24
CA LYS A 76 15.85 -4.35 7.91
C LYS A 76 14.61 -3.88 8.67
N VAL A 77 14.81 -3.12 9.75
CA VAL A 77 13.71 -2.53 10.53
C VAL A 77 13.62 -1.05 10.19
N SER A 78 12.45 -0.61 9.76
CA SER A 78 12.19 0.80 9.45
C SER A 78 11.27 1.42 10.50
N SER A 79 11.54 2.66 10.87
CA SER A 79 10.64 3.45 11.71
C SER A 79 9.71 4.27 10.81
N LYS A 80 8.41 4.06 10.95
CA LYS A 80 7.38 4.73 10.15
C LYS A 80 6.29 5.31 11.05
N MET A 81 5.46 6.18 10.48
CA MET A 81 4.27 6.71 11.12
C MET A 81 3.05 5.95 10.59
N MET A 82 2.22 5.49 11.51
CA MET A 82 0.92 4.91 11.19
C MET A 82 -0.15 6.00 11.22
N HIS A 83 -0.93 6.06 10.14
CA HIS A 83 -2.10 6.91 9.99
C HIS A 83 -3.33 6.00 9.83
N VAL A 84 -4.47 6.44 10.33
CA VAL A 84 -5.73 5.68 10.27
C VAL A 84 -6.66 6.31 9.25
N LEU A 85 -7.29 5.49 8.42
CA LEU A 85 -8.29 5.91 7.45
C LEU A 85 -9.59 5.14 7.77
N GLN A 86 -10.72 5.84 7.88
CA GLN A 86 -12.04 5.22 8.03
C GLN A 86 -12.96 5.69 6.92
N THR A 87 -13.55 4.75 6.19
CA THR A 87 -14.58 5.06 5.18
C THR A 87 -15.94 5.31 5.83
N GLN A 88 -16.90 5.85 5.09
CA GLN A 88 -18.29 5.99 5.57
C GLN A 88 -19.00 4.67 5.88
N LYS A 89 -18.42 3.54 5.46
CA LYS A 89 -18.95 2.19 5.73
C LYS A 89 -18.22 1.52 6.88
N ASP A 90 -17.55 2.30 7.73
CA ASP A 90 -16.85 1.83 8.92
C ASP A 90 -15.70 0.85 8.62
N GLU A 91 -15.17 0.95 7.41
CA GLU A 91 -13.99 0.19 7.01
C GLU A 91 -12.73 0.95 7.41
N ILE A 92 -11.87 0.29 8.19
CA ILE A 92 -10.59 0.83 8.63
C ILE A 92 -9.46 0.36 7.71
N ARG A 93 -8.59 1.29 7.33
CA ARG A 93 -7.31 1.04 6.65
C ARG A 93 -6.19 1.79 7.37
N PHE A 94 -4.96 1.33 7.21
CA PHE A 94 -3.76 1.90 7.81
C PHE A 94 -2.79 2.34 6.73
N ALA A 95 -2.42 3.61 6.74
CA ALA A 95 -1.28 4.06 5.95
C ALA A 95 -0.05 4.07 6.84
N ILE A 96 0.95 3.25 6.52
CA ILE A 96 2.22 3.20 7.26
C ILE A 96 3.29 3.83 6.37
N LEU A 97 3.71 5.05 6.70
CA LEU A 97 4.55 5.87 5.85
C LEU A 97 5.78 6.36 6.60
N SER A 98 6.90 6.44 5.89
CA SER A 98 8.06 7.19 6.39
C SER A 98 7.68 8.65 6.59
N HIS A 99 8.30 9.34 7.55
CA HIS A 99 7.97 10.74 7.84
C HIS A 99 8.13 11.67 6.62
N LYS A 100 9.08 11.33 5.73
CA LYS A 100 9.29 12.01 4.45
C LYS A 100 9.39 10.96 3.35
N PRO A 101 8.26 10.52 2.78
CA PRO A 101 8.29 9.55 1.70
C PRO A 101 8.93 10.17 0.44
N THR A 102 9.72 9.40 -0.28
CA THR A 102 10.38 9.80 -1.53
C THR A 102 9.58 9.33 -2.74
N ASN A 103 8.99 8.13 -2.64
CA ASN A 103 8.14 7.55 -3.69
C ASN A 103 6.86 8.38 -3.90
N THR A 104 6.50 8.61 -5.16
CA THR A 104 5.37 9.47 -5.57
C THR A 104 4.01 8.98 -5.06
N TRP A 105 3.79 7.67 -4.98
CA TRP A 105 2.58 7.09 -4.39
C TRP A 105 2.49 7.39 -2.91
N ASN A 106 3.58 7.23 -2.16
CA ASN A 106 3.58 7.49 -0.72
C ASN A 106 3.51 9.00 -0.41
N ARG A 107 4.11 9.85 -1.23
CA ARG A 107 4.00 11.31 -1.13
C ARG A 107 2.57 11.78 -1.32
N SER A 108 1.94 11.39 -2.43
CA SER A 108 0.54 11.73 -2.71
C SER A 108 -0.42 11.15 -1.66
N LYS A 109 -0.14 9.94 -1.15
CA LYS A 109 -0.86 9.35 -0.02
C LYS A 109 -0.75 10.17 1.27
N LEU A 110 0.42 10.73 1.57
CA LEU A 110 0.57 11.59 2.75
C LEU A 110 -0.19 12.92 2.57
N GLU A 111 -0.13 13.51 1.37
CA GLU A 111 -0.84 14.76 1.06
C GLU A 111 -2.36 14.65 1.23
N LEU A 112 -2.97 13.56 0.76
CA LEU A 112 -4.41 13.32 0.95
C LEU A 112 -4.79 13.02 2.41
N ILE A 113 -3.91 12.36 3.18
CA ILE A 113 -4.13 12.12 4.62
C ILE A 113 -4.14 13.45 5.37
N GLN A 114 -3.19 14.34 5.06
CA GLN A 114 -3.13 15.68 5.64
C GLN A 114 -4.38 16.49 5.27
N ALA A 115 -4.79 16.45 4.01
CA ALA A 115 -6.01 17.14 3.56
C ALA A 115 -7.25 16.66 4.31
N SER A 116 -7.35 15.36 4.62
CA SER A 116 -8.47 14.82 5.38
C SER A 116 -8.41 15.12 6.87
N ASN A 117 -7.21 15.09 7.45
CA ASN A 117 -6.97 15.41 8.86
C ASN A 117 -7.36 16.86 9.21
N ASP A 118 -7.40 17.76 8.23
CA ASP A 118 -7.95 19.13 8.36
C ASP A 118 -9.49 19.17 8.49
N GLY A 119 -10.12 18.02 8.83
CA GLY A 119 -11.56 17.90 9.03
C GLY A 119 -12.35 17.78 7.72
N LYS A 120 -11.72 17.32 6.64
CA LYS A 120 -12.37 17.17 5.33
C LYS A 120 -12.55 15.69 4.99
N VAL A 121 -13.72 15.35 4.48
CA VAL A 121 -13.93 14.04 3.86
C VAL A 121 -13.30 14.09 2.48
N VAL A 122 -12.47 13.11 2.16
CA VAL A 122 -11.80 13.03 0.86
C VAL A 122 -12.08 11.69 0.20
N SER A 123 -12.08 11.67 -1.11
CA SER A 123 -12.07 10.45 -1.91
C SER A 123 -10.78 10.38 -2.72
N VAL A 124 -10.30 9.17 -2.98
CA VAL A 124 -9.06 8.94 -3.72
C VAL A 124 -9.36 8.57 -5.17
N LYS A 125 -8.47 8.96 -6.08
CA LYS A 125 -8.44 8.49 -7.46
C LYS A 125 -7.01 8.10 -7.82
N ARG A 126 -6.79 6.85 -8.24
CA ARG A 126 -5.47 6.37 -8.67
C ARG A 126 -5.15 6.88 -10.07
N ASP A 127 -4.01 7.54 -10.22
CA ASP A 127 -3.43 7.85 -11.53
C ASP A 127 -2.21 6.96 -11.76
N LYS A 128 -2.41 5.88 -12.52
CA LYS A 128 -1.37 4.90 -12.81
C LYS A 128 -0.28 5.45 -13.74
N GLU A 129 -0.62 6.38 -14.63
CA GLU A 129 0.35 6.96 -15.57
C GLU A 129 1.31 7.88 -14.83
N ALA A 130 0.78 8.70 -13.93
CA ALA A 130 1.58 9.62 -13.10
C ALA A 130 2.13 8.96 -11.82
N SER A 131 1.75 7.72 -11.51
CA SER A 131 2.17 7.00 -10.29
C SER A 131 1.86 7.76 -9.00
N VAL A 132 0.65 8.33 -8.91
CA VAL A 132 0.19 9.14 -7.77
C VAL A 132 -1.28 8.88 -7.45
N TYR A 133 -1.65 9.20 -6.22
CA TYR A 133 -3.04 9.35 -5.83
C TYR A 133 -3.48 10.81 -6.03
N GLY A 134 -4.48 11.03 -6.87
CA GLY A 134 -5.30 12.24 -6.80
C GLY A 134 -6.31 12.14 -5.67
N PHE A 135 -6.78 13.28 -5.17
CA PHE A 135 -7.89 13.32 -4.22
C PHE A 135 -8.89 14.42 -4.56
N SER A 136 -10.14 14.19 -4.17
CA SER A 136 -11.23 15.17 -4.23
C SER A 136 -11.75 15.42 -2.82
N ILE A 137 -12.09 16.66 -2.50
CA ILE A 137 -12.78 16.99 -1.25
C ILE A 137 -14.28 16.78 -1.47
N GLU A 138 -14.88 15.94 -0.65
CA GLU A 138 -16.30 15.64 -0.71
C GLU A 138 -17.09 16.68 0.10
N HIS A 139 -17.76 17.59 -0.60
CA HIS A 139 -18.51 18.67 0.04
C HIS A 139 -19.91 18.25 0.52
N ASP A 140 -20.47 17.19 -0.06
CA ASP A 140 -21.81 16.69 0.26
C ASP A 140 -21.83 15.74 1.47
N ILE A 141 -20.66 15.43 2.04
CA ILE A 141 -20.51 14.52 3.16
C ILE A 141 -20.04 15.30 4.38
N ALA A 142 -20.80 15.21 5.47
CA ALA A 142 -20.40 15.78 6.74
C ALA A 142 -19.15 15.04 7.28
N PRO A 143 -18.15 15.76 7.81
CA PRO A 143 -17.03 15.16 8.53
C PRO A 143 -17.54 14.29 9.68
N PHE A 144 -16.89 13.15 9.88
CA PHE A 144 -17.20 12.20 10.94
C PHE A 144 -15.96 11.89 11.77
N GLU A 145 -16.18 11.50 13.01
CA GLU A 145 -15.11 11.09 13.91
C GLU A 145 -14.73 9.63 13.63
N ILE A 146 -13.44 9.33 13.74
CA ILE A 146 -12.93 7.98 13.58
C ILE A 146 -13.24 7.16 14.83
N ASP A 147 -13.88 6.01 14.65
CA ASP A 147 -14.23 5.09 15.72
C ASP A 147 -13.00 4.28 16.14
N MET A 148 -12.43 4.65 17.28
CA MET A 148 -11.24 4.00 17.80
C MET A 148 -11.46 2.52 18.20
N VAL A 149 -12.70 2.09 18.47
CA VAL A 149 -12.98 0.67 18.77
C VAL A 149 -12.78 -0.18 17.53
N LEU A 150 -13.31 0.28 16.38
CA LEU A 150 -13.11 -0.39 15.10
C LEU A 150 -11.64 -0.36 14.67
N VAL A 151 -10.91 0.70 15.02
CA VAL A 151 -9.48 0.80 14.77
C VAL A 151 -8.70 -0.26 15.54
N GLU A 152 -8.99 -0.45 16.83
CA GLU A 152 -8.34 -1.49 17.64
C GLU A 152 -8.64 -2.89 17.10
N GLU A 153 -9.89 -3.19 16.76
CA GLU A 153 -10.29 -4.47 16.18
C GLU A 153 -9.59 -4.73 14.84
N SER A 154 -9.54 -3.73 13.97
CA SER A 154 -8.89 -3.84 12.66
C SER A 154 -7.37 -3.93 12.76
N LEU A 155 -6.77 -3.27 13.76
CA LEU A 155 -5.33 -3.35 14.02
C LEU A 155 -4.94 -4.76 14.47
N GLU A 156 -5.66 -5.32 15.45
CA GLU A 156 -5.43 -6.70 15.92
C GLU A 156 -5.63 -7.72 14.79
N GLN A 157 -6.65 -7.54 13.96
CA GLN A 157 -6.90 -8.44 12.83
C GLN A 157 -5.83 -8.32 11.73
N ALA A 158 -5.31 -7.13 11.47
CA ALA A 158 -4.34 -6.89 10.41
C ALA A 158 -2.90 -7.22 10.82
N PHE A 159 -2.55 -6.96 12.07
CA PHE A 159 -1.17 -7.03 12.54
C PHE A 159 -0.96 -7.93 13.76
N GLY A 160 -2.01 -8.42 14.41
CA GLY A 160 -1.89 -9.38 15.50
C GLY A 160 -1.42 -10.76 15.03
N GLY A 161 -1.09 -11.63 15.98
CA GLY A 161 -0.62 -12.98 15.71
C GLY A 161 0.69 -12.99 14.90
N ASP A 162 0.68 -13.66 13.75
CA ASP A 162 1.88 -13.89 12.91
C ASP A 162 2.43 -12.61 12.25
N TYR A 163 1.71 -11.49 12.33
CA TYR A 163 2.15 -10.19 11.80
C TYR A 163 2.73 -9.25 12.88
N PHE A 164 2.80 -9.71 14.14
CA PHE A 164 3.45 -8.98 15.23
C PHE A 164 4.65 -9.74 15.77
N ILE A 165 5.83 -9.14 15.62
CA ILE A 165 7.11 -9.71 16.03
C ILE A 165 7.41 -9.26 17.46
N ASP A 166 6.95 -10.04 18.44
CA ASP A 166 7.13 -9.82 19.87
C ASP A 166 8.27 -10.66 20.49
N SER A 167 8.90 -11.52 19.69
CA SER A 167 9.96 -12.42 20.12
C SER A 167 10.92 -12.77 18.99
N LEU A 168 12.18 -13.08 19.36
CA LEU A 168 13.17 -13.63 18.42
C LEU A 168 12.81 -15.04 17.93
N GLU A 169 11.85 -15.71 18.58
CA GLU A 169 11.35 -17.00 18.13
C GLU A 169 10.41 -16.93 16.92
N HIS A 170 9.91 -15.72 16.61
CA HIS A 170 9.05 -15.45 15.48
C HIS A 170 9.75 -15.82 14.16
N TYR A 171 9.02 -16.42 13.21
CA TYR A 171 9.62 -16.96 11.98
C TYR A 171 10.38 -15.87 11.20
N MET A 172 9.79 -14.69 11.03
CA MET A 172 10.47 -13.56 10.38
C MET A 172 11.73 -13.09 11.12
N ALA A 173 11.73 -13.11 12.46
CA ALA A 173 12.91 -12.71 13.24
C ALA A 173 14.06 -13.72 13.06
N LYS A 174 13.75 -15.02 13.06
CA LYS A 174 14.73 -16.09 12.77
C LYS A 174 15.30 -15.96 11.38
N GLN A 175 14.44 -15.82 10.39
CA GLN A 175 14.82 -15.66 8.99
C GLN A 175 15.79 -14.48 8.79
N LEU A 176 15.52 -13.36 9.47
CA LEU A 176 16.37 -12.17 9.45
C LEU A 176 17.73 -12.38 10.10
N LEU A 177 17.80 -13.14 11.19
CA LEU A 177 19.05 -13.41 11.90
C LEU A 177 19.90 -14.45 11.18
N GLU A 178 19.28 -15.41 10.50
CA GLU A 178 19.93 -16.45 9.71
C GLU A 178 20.41 -15.94 8.34
N GLY A 179 19.89 -14.79 7.90
CA GLY A 179 20.32 -14.12 6.67
C GLY A 179 19.65 -14.67 5.40
N GLU A 180 18.57 -15.44 5.53
CA GLU A 180 17.89 -16.10 4.43
C GLU A 180 16.65 -15.31 3.99
N GLY A 181 16.76 -14.31 3.11
CA GLY A 181 15.56 -13.66 2.57
C GLY A 181 15.84 -12.60 1.52
N GLU A 182 15.13 -12.69 0.39
CA GLU A 182 15.04 -11.63 -0.60
C GLU A 182 14.15 -10.53 -0.02
N TYR A 183 14.69 -9.32 0.10
CA TYR A 183 14.06 -8.20 0.79
C TYR A 183 13.82 -7.09 -0.19
N VAL A 184 12.64 -6.46 -0.12
CA VAL A 184 12.42 -5.22 -0.84
C VAL A 184 12.98 -4.07 -0.02
N GLU A 185 14.12 -3.53 -0.45
CA GLU A 185 14.55 -2.21 -0.01
C GLU A 185 13.55 -1.19 -0.54
N THR A 186 12.73 -0.63 0.35
CA THR A 186 11.90 0.51 -0.04
C THR A 186 12.81 1.75 -0.18
N PRO A 187 12.62 2.59 -1.22
CA PRO A 187 13.46 3.77 -1.48
C PRO A 187 13.58 4.78 -0.33
N ASP A 188 12.81 4.63 0.74
CA ASP A 188 12.77 5.52 1.89
C ASP A 188 13.76 5.11 3.01
N GLY A 189 14.64 4.13 2.77
CA GLY A 189 15.58 3.56 3.74
C GLY A 189 16.91 4.30 3.95
N VAL A 190 17.07 5.53 3.47
CA VAL A 190 18.29 6.33 3.71
C VAL A 190 17.97 7.58 4.52
N ASP A 191 18.25 7.52 5.82
CA ASP A 191 18.12 8.62 6.76
C ASP A 191 19.30 9.60 6.58
N ASP A 192 19.28 10.39 5.51
CA ASP A 192 20.29 11.40 5.24
C ASP A 192 19.91 12.74 5.87
N LYS A 193 20.47 12.97 7.07
CA LYS A 193 20.53 14.27 7.73
C LYS A 193 21.18 15.31 6.81
N LYS A 194 20.38 16.19 6.20
CA LYS A 194 20.81 17.56 5.86
C LYS A 194 19.72 18.58 6.17
N GLN A 195 20.01 19.40 7.18
CA GLN A 195 19.46 20.76 7.33
C GLN A 195 19.64 21.53 6.03
N VAL A 196 18.59 22.22 5.55
CA VAL A 196 18.67 23.63 5.09
C VAL A 196 17.30 24.31 5.24
N ASP A 197 17.39 25.60 5.55
CA ASP A 197 16.47 26.60 6.04
C ASP A 197 15.17 26.92 5.26
N GLU A 198 14.28 27.54 6.04
CA GLU A 198 13.01 28.20 5.73
C GLU A 198 13.04 29.13 4.50
N LYS A 199 11.93 29.13 3.76
CA LYS A 199 11.34 30.37 3.23
C LYS A 199 9.87 30.21 2.81
N ASN A 200 9.04 31.05 3.43
CA ASN A 200 7.64 31.37 3.12
C ASN A 200 7.36 31.58 1.63
N VAL A 201 6.19 31.09 1.17
CA VAL A 201 5.31 31.82 0.22
C VAL A 201 3.84 31.43 0.50
N GLU A 202 3.05 32.38 0.99
CA GLU A 202 1.57 32.38 0.94
C GLU A 202 1.10 32.53 -0.52
N VAL A 203 -0.12 32.07 -0.85
CA VAL A 203 -1.22 32.92 -1.37
C VAL A 203 -2.39 32.08 -1.93
N GLU A 204 -3.54 32.31 -1.28
CA GLU A 204 -4.92 32.54 -1.77
C GLU A 204 -5.73 31.56 -2.64
N THR A 205 -6.96 31.38 -2.14
CA THR A 205 -8.16 30.69 -2.64
C THR A 205 -9.06 31.57 -3.53
N SER A 206 -9.78 30.98 -4.50
CA SER A 206 -11.10 31.47 -5.00
C SER A 206 -11.87 30.30 -5.67
N HIS A 207 -12.99 29.80 -5.13
CA HIS A 207 -14.42 30.20 -5.24
C HIS A 207 -15.21 29.71 -6.51
N ASN A 208 -16.28 28.95 -6.20
CA ASN A 208 -17.61 28.76 -6.84
C ASN A 208 -17.78 28.13 -8.25
N ASP A 209 -18.63 27.09 -8.35
CA ASP A 209 -20.00 27.21 -8.93
C ASP A 209 -20.84 25.90 -8.76
N GLU A 210 -22.13 25.99 -9.10
CA GLU A 210 -23.33 25.34 -8.56
C GLU A 210 -23.65 23.85 -8.91
N ILE A 211 -24.16 23.16 -7.89
CA ILE A 211 -25.16 22.08 -7.73
C ILE A 211 -25.90 21.53 -8.97
N GLU A 212 -25.82 20.20 -9.18
CA GLU A 212 -26.92 19.36 -9.68
C GLU A 212 -27.13 18.12 -8.77
N LYS A 213 -28.38 17.85 -8.36
CA LYS A 213 -28.75 16.73 -7.46
C LYS A 213 -28.70 15.36 -8.18
N PRO A 214 -28.18 14.30 -7.54
CA PRO A 214 -28.08 12.98 -8.16
C PRO A 214 -29.40 12.19 -8.15
N LYS A 215 -29.64 11.42 -9.22
CA LYS A 215 -30.61 10.32 -9.25
C LYS A 215 -29.95 9.03 -8.75
N PRO A 216 -30.65 8.17 -7.99
CA PRO A 216 -30.06 6.96 -7.43
C PRO A 216 -30.15 5.81 -8.42
N ILE A 217 -29.04 5.15 -8.75
CA ILE A 217 -29.05 3.81 -9.36
C ILE A 217 -27.95 2.93 -8.72
N SER A 218 -28.35 1.68 -8.57
CA SER A 218 -27.87 0.56 -7.75
C SER A 218 -26.44 0.06 -7.96
N LEU A 219 -25.87 -0.43 -6.86
CA LEU A 219 -24.74 -1.36 -6.80
C LEU A 219 -25.04 -2.67 -7.54
N SER A 220 -24.21 -3.00 -8.54
CA SER A 220 -23.91 -4.36 -8.95
C SER A 220 -22.49 -4.42 -9.53
N GLU A 221 -21.60 -5.10 -8.80
CA GLU A 221 -20.41 -5.83 -9.25
C GLU A 221 -19.79 -5.47 -10.60
N SER A 222 -18.60 -4.87 -10.60
CA SER A 222 -17.38 -5.33 -11.30
C SER A 222 -16.32 -4.24 -11.34
N ASP A 223 -15.52 -4.11 -10.27
CA ASP A 223 -14.18 -3.52 -10.42
C ASP A 223 -13.22 -4.66 -10.72
N GLU A 224 -12.92 -4.82 -12.01
CA GLU A 224 -11.84 -5.68 -12.49
C GLU A 224 -10.50 -5.10 -12.00
N TRP A 225 -9.92 -5.71 -10.97
CA TRP A 225 -8.55 -5.42 -10.54
C TRP A 225 -7.58 -6.07 -11.53
N ASP A 226 -6.97 -5.25 -12.38
CA ASP A 226 -5.87 -5.66 -13.27
C ASP A 226 -4.60 -5.89 -12.47
N VAL A 227 -4.02 -7.08 -12.64
CA VAL A 227 -2.86 -7.64 -11.91
C VAL A 227 -1.52 -7.11 -12.47
N ASP A 228 -1.53 -5.98 -13.17
CA ASP A 228 -0.34 -5.36 -13.76
C ASP A 228 0.47 -4.50 -12.76
N ASP A 229 0.23 -4.67 -11.46
CA ASP A 229 0.85 -3.93 -10.35
C ASP A 229 2.31 -4.36 -10.04
N ILE A 230 2.96 -5.13 -10.91
CA ILE A 230 4.40 -5.42 -10.83
C ILE A 230 5.05 -5.01 -12.15
N LYS A 231 5.39 -3.72 -12.28
CA LYS A 231 6.44 -3.33 -13.23
C LYS A 231 7.78 -3.66 -12.57
N LEU A 232 8.41 -4.71 -13.09
CA LEU A 232 9.84 -4.93 -13.00
C LEU A 232 10.53 -3.71 -13.62
N ASP A 233 11.35 -3.00 -12.84
CA ASP A 233 12.40 -2.15 -13.42
C ASP A 233 13.44 -3.10 -14.03
N ASP A 234 13.24 -3.48 -15.30
CA ASP A 234 14.27 -4.12 -16.11
C ASP A 234 15.27 -3.04 -16.56
N GLU A 235 16.17 -2.64 -15.66
CA GLU A 235 17.49 -2.14 -16.06
C GLU A 235 18.57 -3.08 -15.51
N ASP A 236 18.59 -4.30 -16.03
CA ASP A 236 19.79 -5.12 -16.06
C ASP A 236 20.12 -5.51 -17.50
N ASP A 237 21.30 -5.04 -17.90
CA ASP A 237 21.98 -5.12 -19.19
C ASP A 237 22.17 -6.58 -19.66
N PHE A 238 21.20 -7.11 -20.41
CA PHE A 238 21.34 -8.39 -21.13
C PHE A 238 21.74 -8.15 -22.60
N SER A 239 23.03 -7.92 -22.85
CA SER A 239 23.59 -8.12 -24.19
C SER A 239 23.71 -9.64 -24.45
N PHE A 240 22.76 -10.21 -25.20
CA PHE A 240 22.81 -11.60 -25.61
C PHE A 240 23.54 -11.72 -26.96
N ASP A 241 24.85 -12.00 -26.93
CA ASP A 241 25.62 -12.40 -28.11
C ASP A 241 25.23 -13.83 -28.49
N PHE A 242 24.51 -13.96 -29.60
CA PHE A 242 23.96 -15.21 -30.10
C PHE A 242 24.94 -15.86 -31.09
N ASP A 243 26.12 -16.31 -30.62
CA ASP A 243 27.10 -16.95 -31.51
C ASP A 243 27.96 -18.07 -30.87
N ASP A 244 27.46 -18.76 -29.84
CA ASP A 244 28.11 -20.00 -29.38
C ASP A 244 27.10 -21.03 -28.82
N ILE A 245 26.44 -21.77 -29.73
CA ILE A 245 25.82 -23.05 -29.38
C ILE A 245 26.70 -24.16 -29.98
N PRO A 246 27.51 -24.89 -29.18
CA PRO A 246 28.09 -26.13 -29.65
C PRO A 246 26.98 -27.20 -29.78
N GLU A 247 26.74 -27.65 -31.02
CA GLU A 247 26.01 -28.89 -31.29
C GLU A 247 26.73 -30.06 -30.59
N GLN A 248 26.10 -30.62 -29.56
CA GLN A 248 26.40 -31.98 -29.13
C GLN A 248 25.20 -32.90 -29.31
N GLN A 249 25.42 -33.83 -30.23
CA GLN A 249 24.63 -35.00 -30.55
C GLN A 249 24.33 -35.85 -29.31
N ALA A 250 23.13 -36.43 -29.26
CA ALA A 250 22.89 -37.65 -28.52
C ALA A 250 22.00 -38.60 -29.33
N LYS A 251 22.66 -39.69 -29.73
CA LYS A 251 22.22 -41.04 -30.13
C LYS A 251 20.72 -41.36 -30.12
#